data_AF-A0A0M9G0M9-F1
#
_entry.id   AF-A0A0M9G0M9-F1
#
_cell.length_a   1.000
_cell.length_b   1.000
_cell.length_c   1.000
_cell.angle_alpha   90.00
_cell.angle_beta   90.00
_cell.angle_gamma   90.00
#
_symmetry.space_group_name_H-M   'P 1'
#
loop_
_entity.id
_entity.type
_entity.pdbx_description
1 polymer ?
#
loop_
_entity_poly.entity_id
_entity_poly.type
_entity_poly.pdbx_seq_one_letter_code
_entity_poly.pdbx_strand_id
1 'polypeptide(L)'
;MSSSSALEVPFIEVICGYPTREALCCECPALLFLVYEHIVAELQGGRRAYDPFYGTGRQDNLSELLAARSVSEIFERLYPVPPSQLGGAVDAAATAPGETPNSLFWKQARTALEAAWASPYNKEARVLLTQVRGQPHFHFTGPRDDVTPGSGFPLHPVSLERALTTSKRFLRTATTCALDGSTDALKDGQQELRAVLQLARLVPHSSSSTSMQSSKVVTPEGLNFCMVSLQQRWWVLLSAALERALFLARGNGNSAVASTVTKPVLWQLLAVLAVLDTSQYIFAFPDRQQDAAGHHLLARLAEVGLVYPMLSDDRRCFVMSPDFLHALHWHASAPLSLTFTQQLLRSGGGGAAGGGGDVRREDADTIITETNFRLYAYTDDPDLLNILNQFAELEEVVGASLYCYRVTRDSFAAAMRKGITATQVLRFLSLRAHPSMLKRYEERGQPQVASSSGGAGQRRGGRRTAAAAVDAVATLVVPQSFCDQLRMWESECRRVVFEHHVALLRNVSAEQQQAVTLYLTESGEADAIVHAESGYMVLREEVFDRLIAPLLG
;
A
#
# COMPACT_ATOMS: atom_id res chain seq x y z
N MET A 1 -4.74 5.91 -32.08
CA MET A 1 -3.84 4.86 -31.53
C MET A 1 -4.21 4.67 -30.07
N SER A 2 -4.32 3.42 -29.65
CA SER A 2 -5.15 2.88 -28.56
C SER A 2 -5.06 3.62 -27.21
N SER A 3 -6.18 4.21 -26.77
CA SER A 3 -6.34 4.82 -25.43
C SER A 3 -6.55 3.79 -24.31
N SER A 4 -6.35 2.49 -24.58
CA SER A 4 -6.61 1.40 -23.63
C SER A 4 -5.37 0.99 -22.82
N SER A 5 -4.16 1.43 -23.20
CA SER A 5 -2.91 1.00 -22.53
C SER A 5 -2.39 1.99 -21.48
N ALA A 6 -3.00 3.17 -21.34
CA ALA A 6 -2.51 4.22 -20.45
C ALA A 6 -2.80 3.98 -18.96
N LEU A 7 -3.68 3.02 -18.65
CA LEU A 7 -4.14 2.76 -17.27
C LEU A 7 -3.20 1.85 -16.48
N GLU A 8 -2.24 1.19 -17.13
CA GLU A 8 -1.30 0.25 -16.50
C GLU A 8 0.11 0.83 -16.31
N VAL A 9 0.41 1.96 -16.94
CA VAL A 9 1.75 2.55 -16.97
C VAL A 9 1.93 3.51 -15.80
N PRO A 10 2.92 3.32 -14.91
CA PRO A 10 3.17 4.21 -13.78
C PRO A 10 3.58 5.61 -14.24
N PHE A 11 3.40 6.60 -13.37
CA PHE A 11 3.66 8.01 -13.68
C PHE A 11 5.06 8.27 -14.27
N ILE A 12 6.09 7.61 -13.71
CA ILE A 12 7.47 7.76 -14.17
C ILE A 12 7.67 7.22 -15.58
N GLU A 13 7.07 6.08 -15.92
CA GLU A 13 7.13 5.56 -17.29
C GLU A 13 6.43 6.49 -18.29
N VAL A 14 5.34 7.15 -17.87
CA VAL A 14 4.66 8.19 -18.70
C VAL A 14 5.60 9.37 -18.96
N ILE A 15 6.39 9.80 -17.98
CA ILE A 15 7.40 10.86 -18.14
C ILE A 15 8.54 10.39 -19.04
N CYS A 16 9.07 9.19 -18.80
CA CYS A 16 10.19 8.61 -19.55
C CYS A 16 9.84 8.38 -21.03
N GLY A 17 8.57 8.08 -21.35
CA GLY A 17 8.08 7.92 -22.72
C GLY A 17 7.76 9.22 -23.47
N TYR A 18 7.85 10.38 -22.83
CA TYR A 18 7.52 11.67 -23.45
C TYR A 18 8.63 12.14 -24.42
N PRO A 19 8.30 12.64 -25.63
CA PRO A 19 9.31 13.03 -26.62
C PRO A 19 10.27 14.13 -26.13
N THR A 20 9.80 15.14 -25.40
CA THR A 20 10.68 16.23 -24.89
C THR A 20 10.89 16.10 -23.38
N ARG A 21 11.19 14.88 -22.91
CA ARG A 21 11.38 14.54 -21.49
C ARG A 21 12.50 15.31 -20.80
N GLU A 22 13.63 15.54 -21.47
CA GLU A 22 14.76 16.30 -20.92
C GLU A 22 14.34 17.74 -20.60
N ALA A 23 13.74 18.44 -21.57
CA ALA A 23 13.25 19.81 -21.36
C ALA A 23 12.21 19.87 -20.24
N LEU A 24 11.30 18.89 -20.18
CA LEU A 24 10.25 18.82 -19.17
C LEU A 24 10.81 18.64 -17.75
N CYS A 25 11.89 17.87 -17.60
CA CYS A 25 12.61 17.71 -16.33
C CYS A 25 13.43 18.95 -15.97
N CYS A 26 14.12 19.57 -16.94
CA CYS A 26 14.87 20.81 -16.71
C CYS A 26 13.97 21.97 -16.26
N GLU A 27 12.75 22.07 -16.81
CA GLU A 27 11.77 23.10 -16.45
C GLU A 27 11.17 22.92 -15.04
N CYS A 28 11.29 21.74 -14.43
CA CYS A 28 10.70 21.42 -13.13
C CYS A 28 11.68 20.61 -12.24
N PRO A 29 12.37 21.26 -11.29
CA PRO A 29 13.30 20.60 -10.36
C PRO A 29 12.66 19.47 -9.54
N ALA A 30 11.39 19.60 -9.14
CA ALA A 30 10.68 18.55 -8.41
C ALA A 30 10.54 17.26 -9.21
N LEU A 31 10.41 17.36 -10.54
CA LEU A 31 10.30 16.19 -11.39
C LEU A 31 11.62 15.44 -11.51
N LEU A 32 12.75 16.17 -11.62
CA LEU A 32 14.09 15.59 -11.58
C LEU A 32 14.31 14.82 -10.27
N PHE A 33 13.87 15.41 -9.16
CA PHE A 33 13.95 14.78 -7.85
C PHE A 33 13.16 13.46 -7.78
N LEU A 34 11.90 13.44 -8.24
CA LEU A 34 11.09 12.21 -8.28
C LEU A 34 11.69 11.12 -9.17
N VAL A 35 12.23 11.50 -10.33
CA VAL A 35 12.90 10.54 -11.21
C VAL A 35 14.15 9.97 -10.54
N TYR A 36 14.93 10.81 -9.86
CA TYR A 36 16.09 10.36 -9.09
C TYR A 36 15.68 9.38 -7.97
N GLU A 37 14.65 9.68 -7.19
CA GLU A 37 14.15 8.80 -6.13
C GLU A 37 13.73 7.42 -6.68
N HIS A 38 13.06 7.40 -7.84
CA HIS A 38 12.69 6.15 -8.49
C HIS A 38 13.92 5.33 -8.91
N ILE A 39 14.92 5.95 -9.52
CA ILE A 39 16.14 5.27 -9.96
C ILE A 39 16.89 4.67 -8.76
N VAL A 40 17.04 5.44 -7.69
CA VAL A 40 17.71 4.95 -6.46
C VAL A 40 16.96 3.76 -5.88
N ALA A 41 15.64 3.82 -5.84
CA ALA A 41 14.83 2.72 -5.32
C ALA A 41 14.93 1.45 -6.20
N GLU A 42 14.91 1.58 -7.53
CA GLU A 42 15.13 0.43 -8.43
C GLU A 42 16.51 -0.21 -8.23
N LEU A 43 17.55 0.63 -8.08
CA LEU A 43 18.91 0.17 -7.82
C LEU A 43 19.05 -0.55 -6.46
N GLN A 44 18.38 -0.04 -5.42
CA GLN A 44 18.32 -0.70 -4.11
C GLN A 44 17.58 -2.05 -4.18
N GLY A 45 16.55 -2.14 -5.03
CA GLY A 45 15.84 -3.38 -5.33
C GLY A 45 16.60 -4.35 -6.25
N GLY A 46 17.85 -4.05 -6.62
CA GLY A 46 18.66 -4.88 -7.54
C GLY A 46 18.15 -4.89 -8.99
N ARG A 47 17.23 -3.99 -9.32
CA ARG A 47 16.63 -3.82 -10.65
C ARG A 47 17.23 -2.58 -11.33
N ARG A 48 16.90 -2.40 -12.61
CA ARG A 48 17.29 -1.22 -13.39
C ARG A 48 16.04 -0.48 -13.82
N ALA A 49 16.10 0.85 -13.80
CA ALA A 49 15.03 1.68 -14.32
C ALA A 49 14.83 1.40 -15.81
N TYR A 50 13.58 1.30 -16.23
CA TYR A 50 13.23 1.08 -17.63
C TYR A 50 13.38 2.38 -18.43
N ASP A 51 14.17 2.37 -19.51
CA ASP A 51 14.23 3.46 -20.48
C ASP A 51 13.68 3.01 -21.85
N PRO A 52 12.56 3.59 -22.33
CA PRO A 52 11.98 3.25 -23.62
C PRO A 52 12.87 3.62 -24.82
N PHE A 53 13.88 4.47 -24.64
CA PHE A 53 14.80 4.89 -25.71
C PHE A 53 16.19 4.23 -25.64
N TYR A 54 16.40 3.28 -24.72
CA TYR A 54 17.67 2.58 -24.58
C TYR A 54 18.06 1.87 -25.89
N GLY A 55 19.27 2.14 -26.40
CA GLY A 55 19.78 1.57 -27.66
C GLY A 55 19.19 2.18 -28.94
N THR A 56 18.34 3.22 -28.84
CA THR A 56 17.91 4.01 -29.99
C THR A 56 18.88 5.16 -30.27
N GLY A 57 18.81 5.77 -31.47
CA GLY A 57 19.62 6.96 -31.81
C GLY A 57 19.25 8.24 -31.06
N ARG A 58 18.34 8.17 -30.08
CA ARG A 58 17.84 9.28 -29.27
C ARG A 58 18.28 9.10 -27.80
N GLN A 59 19.58 9.22 -27.56
CA GLN A 59 20.13 9.22 -26.21
C GLN A 59 20.18 10.65 -25.69
N ASP A 60 19.36 10.93 -24.67
CA ASP A 60 19.33 12.21 -23.95
C ASP A 60 20.08 12.06 -22.62
N ASN A 61 20.41 13.16 -21.92
CA ASN A 61 21.05 13.09 -20.59
C ASN A 61 20.22 12.30 -19.55
N LEU A 62 18.90 12.23 -19.72
CA LEU A 62 18.02 11.40 -18.90
C LEU A 62 18.20 9.89 -19.17
N SER A 63 18.51 9.49 -20.42
CA SER A 63 18.89 8.10 -20.73
C SER A 63 20.14 7.69 -19.99
N GLU A 64 21.13 8.59 -19.91
CA GLU A 64 22.35 8.33 -19.17
C GLU A 64 22.05 8.15 -17.68
N LEU A 65 21.21 9.01 -17.08
CA LEU A 65 20.79 8.87 -15.69
C LEU A 65 20.07 7.54 -15.42
N LEU A 66 19.13 7.14 -16.29
CA LEU A 66 18.37 5.88 -16.18
C LEU A 66 19.25 4.63 -16.42
N ALA A 67 20.31 4.76 -17.21
CA ALA A 67 21.24 3.67 -17.53
C ALA A 67 22.28 3.38 -16.43
N ALA A 68 22.34 4.20 -15.39
CA ALA A 68 23.30 4.03 -14.29
C ALA A 68 23.11 2.67 -13.59
N ARG A 69 24.22 2.03 -13.24
CA ARG A 69 24.25 0.68 -12.65
C ARG A 69 24.41 0.67 -11.14
N SER A 70 24.82 1.80 -10.58
CA SER A 70 25.06 1.97 -9.15
C SER A 70 24.81 3.40 -8.73
N VAL A 71 24.53 3.61 -7.45
CA VAL A 71 24.39 4.95 -6.85
C VAL A 71 25.70 5.73 -6.98
N SER A 72 26.85 5.05 -6.92
CA SER A 72 28.18 5.66 -7.12
C SER A 72 28.36 6.27 -8.51
N GLU A 73 27.89 5.59 -9.56
CA GLU A 73 27.97 6.10 -10.94
C GLU A 73 27.10 7.35 -11.12
N ILE A 74 25.94 7.39 -10.48
CA ILE A 74 25.08 8.59 -10.48
C ILE A 74 25.78 9.74 -9.75
N PHE A 75 26.42 9.45 -8.62
CA PHE A 75 27.16 10.44 -7.84
C PHE A 75 28.33 11.03 -8.63
N GLU A 76 29.13 10.22 -9.33
CA GLU A 76 30.24 10.69 -10.16
C GLU A 76 29.76 11.61 -11.30
N ARG A 77 28.59 11.34 -11.88
CA ARG A 77 28.00 12.17 -12.95
C ARG A 77 27.42 13.48 -12.43
N LEU A 78 26.82 13.48 -11.24
CA LEU A 78 26.32 14.69 -10.58
C LEU A 78 27.46 15.55 -10.04
N TYR A 79 28.54 14.91 -9.58
CA TYR A 79 29.72 15.57 -9.01
C TYR A 79 31.00 15.23 -9.78
N PRO A 80 31.15 15.75 -11.02
CA PRO A 80 32.40 15.56 -11.76
C PRO A 80 33.53 16.26 -11.01
N VAL A 81 34.60 15.51 -10.73
CA VAL A 81 35.81 16.05 -10.09
C VAL A 81 36.45 17.08 -11.03
N PRO A 82 36.78 18.29 -10.56
CA PRO A 82 37.43 19.28 -11.40
C PRO A 82 38.80 18.74 -11.87
N PRO A 83 39.21 19.00 -13.13
CA PRO A 83 40.45 18.47 -13.70
C PRO A 83 41.72 18.86 -12.92
N SER A 84 41.63 19.84 -12.00
CA SER A 84 42.71 20.23 -11.10
C SER A 84 43.11 19.17 -10.06
N GLN A 85 42.34 18.08 -9.88
CA GLN A 85 42.71 16.98 -8.98
C GLN A 85 43.33 15.76 -9.69
N LEU A 86 43.41 15.78 -11.03
CA LEU A 86 44.20 14.83 -11.82
C LEU A 86 45.40 15.57 -12.44
N GLY A 87 46.45 15.71 -11.63
CA GLY A 87 47.81 16.13 -11.98
C GLY A 87 48.05 16.88 -13.31
N GLY A 88 48.30 18.18 -13.23
CA GLY A 88 48.94 18.95 -14.29
C GLY A 88 48.38 20.35 -14.45
N ALA A 89 49.22 21.36 -14.19
CA ALA A 89 48.91 22.78 -14.23
C ALA A 89 48.38 23.26 -15.60
N VAL A 90 47.24 23.97 -15.62
CA VAL A 90 46.98 25.15 -16.48
C VAL A 90 46.00 26.08 -15.78
N ASP A 91 46.23 27.37 -16.00
CA ASP A 91 45.75 28.60 -15.38
C ASP A 91 44.27 28.79 -15.06
N ALA A 92 44.09 29.59 -14.01
CA ALA A 92 42.85 30.24 -13.63
C ALA A 92 42.44 31.34 -14.63
N ALA A 93 41.13 31.60 -14.67
CA ALA A 93 40.43 32.70 -15.33
C ALA A 93 40.18 32.56 -16.84
N ALA A 94 39.06 31.91 -17.17
CA ALA A 94 38.28 32.25 -18.36
C ALA A 94 36.78 32.02 -18.09
N THR A 95 36.04 33.08 -17.80
CA THR A 95 34.65 33.21 -18.26
C THR A 95 34.64 32.89 -19.75
N ALA A 96 34.00 31.80 -20.17
CA ALA A 96 33.93 31.43 -21.59
C ALA A 96 32.48 31.09 -22.01
N PRO A 97 32.01 31.66 -23.13
CA PRO A 97 30.67 31.47 -23.69
C PRO A 97 30.61 30.13 -24.43
N GLY A 98 29.61 29.33 -24.10
CA GLY A 98 29.41 27.99 -24.68
C GLY A 98 28.88 27.01 -23.65
N GLU A 99 27.80 27.34 -22.95
CA GLU A 99 27.09 26.37 -22.13
C GLU A 99 26.47 25.32 -23.05
N THR A 100 27.07 24.13 -23.12
CA THR A 100 26.44 23.00 -23.79
C THR A 100 25.17 22.60 -23.01
N PRO A 101 24.08 22.19 -23.70
CA PRO A 101 22.83 21.77 -23.05
C PRO A 101 23.05 20.63 -22.04
N ASN A 102 24.07 19.80 -22.28
CA ASN A 102 24.52 18.76 -21.35
C ASN A 102 24.92 19.32 -19.99
N SER A 103 25.52 20.51 -19.91
CA SER A 103 25.88 21.10 -18.61
C SER A 103 24.67 21.59 -17.82
N LEU A 104 23.58 22.00 -18.49
CA LEU A 104 22.41 22.59 -17.83
C LEU A 104 21.56 21.54 -17.12
N PHE A 105 21.31 20.39 -17.75
CA PHE A 105 20.54 19.29 -17.14
C PHE A 105 21.21 18.81 -15.84
N TRP A 106 22.51 18.50 -15.87
CA TRP A 106 23.24 17.98 -14.71
C TRP A 106 23.39 19.04 -13.61
N LYS A 107 23.59 20.33 -13.96
CA LYS A 107 23.55 21.45 -12.99
C LYS A 107 22.17 21.54 -12.32
N GLN A 108 21.09 21.46 -13.09
CA GLN A 108 19.72 21.53 -12.56
C GLN A 108 19.39 20.31 -11.68
N ALA A 109 19.85 19.12 -12.07
CA ALA A 109 19.69 17.91 -11.27
C ALA A 109 20.43 18.02 -9.93
N ARG A 110 21.69 18.51 -9.94
CA ARG A 110 22.45 18.75 -8.71
C ARG A 110 21.74 19.77 -7.81
N THR A 111 21.35 20.92 -8.35
CA THR A 111 20.69 21.97 -7.56
C THR A 111 19.36 21.50 -6.97
N ALA A 112 18.59 20.68 -7.70
CA ALA A 112 17.37 20.07 -7.19
C ALA A 112 17.64 19.10 -6.02
N LEU A 113 18.68 18.26 -6.12
CA LEU A 113 19.05 17.32 -5.06
C LEU A 113 19.61 18.02 -3.83
N GLU A 114 20.49 19.00 -4.01
CA GLU A 114 21.01 19.84 -2.93
C GLU A 114 19.88 20.59 -2.22
N ALA A 115 18.88 21.09 -2.98
CA ALA A 115 17.69 21.71 -2.41
C ALA A 115 16.82 20.74 -1.59
N ALA A 116 16.80 19.45 -1.95
CA ALA A 116 16.05 18.44 -1.23
C ALA A 116 16.78 17.95 0.04
N TRP A 117 18.12 17.88 0.02
CA TRP A 117 18.94 17.25 1.07
C TRP A 117 19.67 18.20 2.02
N ALA A 118 19.76 19.50 1.73
CA ALA A 118 20.52 20.43 2.55
C ALA A 118 19.96 20.57 3.98
N SER A 119 20.70 20.03 4.95
CA SER A 119 20.52 20.28 6.38
C SER A 119 21.60 21.25 6.88
N PRO A 120 21.27 22.29 7.69
CA PRO A 120 19.94 22.70 8.13
C PRO A 120 19.22 23.59 7.09
N TYR A 121 17.99 23.19 6.77
CA TYR A 121 16.98 23.81 5.88
C TYR A 121 17.33 25.18 5.29
N ASN A 122 18.01 25.19 4.14
CA ASN A 122 18.01 26.38 3.31
C ASN A 122 16.59 26.56 2.72
N LYS A 123 15.80 27.43 3.35
CA LYS A 123 14.41 27.73 2.92
C LYS A 123 14.36 28.21 1.47
N GLU A 124 15.38 28.94 1.03
CA GLU A 124 15.49 29.45 -0.34
C GLU A 124 15.73 28.32 -1.35
N ALA A 125 16.46 27.27 -0.96
CA ALA A 125 16.69 26.12 -1.82
C ALA A 125 15.40 25.31 -2.02
N ARG A 126 14.61 25.09 -0.96
CA ARG A 126 13.32 24.37 -1.09
C ARG A 126 12.28 25.12 -1.92
N VAL A 127 12.34 26.45 -1.97
CA VAL A 127 11.51 27.27 -2.87
C VAL A 127 11.68 26.82 -4.32
N LEU A 128 12.90 26.46 -4.75
CA LEU A 128 13.19 26.02 -6.12
C LEU A 128 12.40 24.76 -6.50
N LEU A 129 12.17 23.84 -5.56
CA LEU A 129 11.38 22.63 -5.80
C LEU A 129 9.89 22.93 -5.99
N THR A 130 9.41 24.09 -5.56
CA THR A 130 8.02 24.51 -5.75
C THR A 130 7.78 25.26 -7.06
N GLN A 131 8.83 25.45 -7.86
CA GLN A 131 8.78 26.25 -9.08
C GLN A 131 8.60 25.39 -10.34
N VAL A 132 7.77 25.88 -11.26
CA VAL A 132 7.70 25.39 -12.64
C VAL A 132 8.06 26.56 -13.55
N ARG A 133 9.09 26.40 -14.39
CA ARG A 133 9.61 27.49 -15.25
C ARG A 133 9.96 28.77 -14.46
N GLY A 134 10.45 28.62 -13.23
CA GLY A 134 10.81 29.72 -12.34
C GLY A 134 9.63 30.42 -11.65
N GLN A 135 8.40 29.96 -11.84
CA GLN A 135 7.21 30.48 -11.15
C GLN A 135 6.83 29.58 -9.98
N PRO A 136 6.75 30.08 -8.74
CA PRO A 136 6.34 29.28 -7.59
C PRO A 136 4.85 28.94 -7.65
N HIS A 137 4.50 27.71 -7.25
CA HIS A 137 3.13 27.23 -7.18
C HIS A 137 2.73 26.86 -5.73
N PHE A 138 1.42 26.86 -5.45
CA PHE A 138 0.84 26.42 -4.17
C PHE A 138 1.35 27.16 -2.92
N HIS A 139 1.66 28.45 -3.05
CA HIS A 139 2.12 29.29 -1.94
C HIS A 139 1.07 30.33 -1.55
N PHE A 140 1.14 30.80 -0.31
CA PHE A 140 0.31 31.92 0.14
C PHE A 140 0.83 33.23 -0.47
N THR A 141 -0.07 34.06 -0.97
CA THR A 141 0.22 35.40 -1.49
C THR A 141 -0.55 36.44 -0.69
N GLY A 142 0.14 37.28 0.09
CA GLY A 142 -0.53 38.32 0.86
C GLY A 142 0.41 39.29 1.58
N PRO A 143 -0.01 40.55 1.81
CA PRO A 143 0.79 41.59 2.49
C PRO A 143 1.04 41.31 3.99
N ARG A 144 0.45 40.25 4.55
CA ARG A 144 0.61 39.81 5.94
C ARG A 144 1.50 38.56 6.07
N ASP A 145 1.97 38.01 4.95
CA ASP A 145 2.67 36.74 4.91
C ASP A 145 4.12 36.98 4.51
N ASP A 146 5.01 37.06 5.48
CA ASP A 146 6.47 36.99 5.28
C ASP A 146 6.90 35.52 5.00
N VAL A 147 6.05 34.80 4.27
CA VAL A 147 6.06 33.34 4.12
C VAL A 147 6.74 33.02 2.81
N THR A 148 7.97 32.51 2.90
CA THR A 148 8.74 32.06 1.73
C THR A 148 7.94 30.99 0.97
N PRO A 149 7.94 30.99 -0.37
CA PRO A 149 7.21 29.98 -1.15
C PRO A 149 7.55 28.55 -0.68
N GLY A 150 6.55 27.70 -0.50
CA GLY A 150 6.73 26.35 0.05
C GLY A 150 6.76 26.26 1.59
N SER A 151 6.61 27.36 2.32
CA SER A 151 6.22 27.30 3.73
C SER A 151 4.69 27.35 3.86
N GLY A 152 4.12 26.35 4.52
CA GLY A 152 2.67 26.25 4.76
C GLY A 152 2.30 26.56 6.20
N PHE A 153 0.99 26.60 6.48
CA PHE A 153 0.49 26.69 7.86
C PHE A 153 0.44 25.30 8.50
N PRO A 154 0.63 25.16 9.82
CA PRO A 154 0.61 23.86 10.48
C PRO A 154 -0.72 23.13 10.28
N LEU A 155 -0.65 21.86 9.91
CA LEU A 155 -1.80 21.02 9.64
C LEU A 155 -2.46 20.57 10.95
N HIS A 156 -3.76 20.81 11.07
CA HIS A 156 -4.54 20.26 12.17
C HIS A 156 -4.85 18.77 11.93
N PRO A 157 -4.63 17.87 12.91
CA PRO A 157 -4.81 16.42 12.72
C PRO A 157 -6.19 16.00 12.22
N VAL A 158 -7.24 16.66 12.72
CA VAL A 158 -8.63 16.40 12.31
C VAL A 158 -8.86 16.67 10.81
N SER A 159 -8.15 17.64 10.23
CA SER A 159 -8.29 17.97 8.81
C SER A 159 -7.71 16.86 7.93
N LEU A 160 -6.59 16.25 8.34
CA LEU A 160 -6.00 15.12 7.64
C LEU A 160 -6.84 13.84 7.81
N GLU A 161 -7.41 13.61 8.99
CA GLU A 161 -8.35 12.51 9.20
C GLU A 161 -9.59 12.64 8.31
N ARG A 162 -10.12 13.86 8.18
CA ARG A 162 -11.21 14.16 7.24
C ARG A 162 -10.80 13.92 5.79
N ALA A 163 -9.58 14.31 5.39
CA ALA A 163 -9.07 14.03 4.05
C ALA A 163 -8.98 12.51 3.78
N LEU A 164 -8.43 11.72 4.71
CA LEU A 164 -8.31 10.27 4.60
C LEU A 164 -9.65 9.52 4.60
N THR A 165 -10.58 9.94 5.44
CA THR A 165 -11.92 9.34 5.47
C THR A 165 -12.69 9.67 4.20
N THR A 166 -12.49 10.88 3.67
CA THR A 166 -13.05 11.32 2.39
C THR A 166 -12.48 10.50 1.24
N SER A 167 -11.15 10.42 1.08
CA SER A 167 -10.52 9.62 0.01
C SER A 167 -11.02 8.17 0.01
N LYS A 168 -11.00 7.49 1.16
CA LYS A 168 -11.51 6.11 1.30
C LYS A 168 -12.97 5.98 0.89
N ARG A 169 -13.80 6.96 1.23
CA ARG A 169 -15.21 6.97 0.84
C ARG A 169 -15.36 7.11 -0.67
N PHE A 170 -14.62 8.03 -1.30
CA PHE A 170 -14.64 8.23 -2.74
C PHE A 170 -14.20 6.96 -3.49
N LEU A 171 -13.11 6.33 -3.07
CA LEU A 171 -12.65 5.08 -3.68
C LEU A 171 -13.68 3.95 -3.53
N ARG A 172 -14.27 3.78 -2.32
CA ARG A 172 -15.33 2.78 -2.10
C ARG A 172 -16.51 3.04 -3.02
N THR A 173 -16.97 4.29 -3.10
CA THR A 173 -18.07 4.68 -4.00
C THR A 173 -17.71 4.40 -5.47
N ALA A 174 -16.50 4.72 -5.92
CA ALA A 174 -16.02 4.41 -7.26
C ALA A 174 -16.05 2.89 -7.54
N THR A 175 -15.54 2.07 -6.61
CA THR A 175 -15.57 0.61 -6.74
C THR A 175 -17.00 0.05 -6.77
N THR A 176 -17.91 0.59 -5.96
CA THR A 176 -19.32 0.15 -5.99
C THR A 176 -20.00 0.54 -7.29
N CYS A 177 -19.75 1.74 -7.83
CA CYS A 177 -20.30 2.16 -9.12
C CYS A 177 -19.76 1.32 -10.27
N ALA A 178 -18.47 1.00 -10.26
CA ALA A 178 -17.84 0.15 -11.27
C ALA A 178 -18.43 -1.28 -11.27
N LEU A 179 -18.65 -1.86 -10.08
CA LEU A 179 -19.25 -3.20 -9.93
C LEU A 179 -20.75 -3.24 -10.26
N ASP A 180 -21.49 -2.19 -9.94
CA ASP A 180 -22.92 -2.09 -10.26
C ASP A 180 -23.17 -1.70 -11.73
N GLY A 181 -22.15 -1.19 -12.43
CA GLY A 181 -22.28 -0.69 -13.80
C GLY A 181 -23.25 0.50 -13.90
N SER A 182 -23.44 1.23 -12.80
CA SER A 182 -24.41 2.33 -12.67
C SER A 182 -23.89 3.44 -11.76
N THR A 183 -24.51 4.61 -11.89
CA THR A 183 -24.21 5.79 -11.06
C THR A 183 -25.20 5.98 -9.91
N ASP A 184 -26.08 4.99 -9.67
CA ASP A 184 -27.16 5.06 -8.66
C ASP A 184 -26.64 5.17 -7.23
N ALA A 185 -25.44 4.65 -6.95
CA ALA A 185 -24.79 4.76 -5.65
C ALA A 185 -24.28 6.18 -5.33
N LEU A 186 -24.25 7.08 -6.32
CA LEU A 186 -23.86 8.48 -6.13
C LEU A 186 -25.03 9.29 -5.59
N LYS A 187 -24.81 10.00 -4.48
CA LYS A 187 -25.79 10.97 -3.96
C LYS A 187 -25.89 12.20 -4.88
N ASP A 188 -27.01 12.92 -4.83
CA ASP A 188 -27.34 14.04 -5.74
C ASP A 188 -26.27 15.17 -5.86
N GLY A 189 -25.30 15.24 -4.93
CA GLY A 189 -24.17 16.17 -4.95
C GLY A 189 -22.87 15.67 -5.61
N GLN A 190 -22.78 14.43 -6.09
CA GLN A 190 -21.53 13.85 -6.64
C GLN A 190 -21.51 13.78 -8.19
N GLN A 191 -22.07 14.80 -8.85
CA GLN A 191 -22.08 14.88 -10.33
C GLN A 191 -20.67 14.96 -10.92
N GLU A 192 -19.76 15.58 -10.17
CA GLU A 192 -18.35 15.71 -10.50
C GLU A 192 -17.65 14.34 -10.56
N LEU A 193 -17.80 13.53 -9.52
CA LEU A 193 -17.29 12.16 -9.48
C LEU A 193 -17.92 11.30 -10.59
N ARG A 194 -19.23 11.44 -10.85
CA ARG A 194 -19.91 10.76 -11.97
C ARG A 194 -19.17 10.97 -13.28
N ALA A 195 -18.87 12.22 -13.59
CA ALA A 195 -18.22 12.57 -14.84
C ALA A 195 -16.78 12.07 -14.93
N VAL A 196 -16.05 11.98 -13.80
CA VAL A 196 -14.72 11.32 -13.75
C VAL A 196 -14.85 9.82 -14.05
N LEU A 197 -15.81 9.13 -13.42
CA LEU A 197 -16.02 7.69 -13.63
C LEU A 197 -16.43 7.36 -15.08
N GLN A 198 -17.26 8.20 -15.69
CA GLN A 198 -17.65 8.07 -17.11
C GLN A 198 -16.48 8.34 -18.05
N LEU A 199 -15.67 9.37 -17.77
CA LEU A 199 -14.47 9.68 -18.56
C LEU A 199 -13.46 8.53 -18.53
N ALA A 200 -13.25 7.94 -17.35
CA ALA A 200 -12.43 6.75 -17.14
C ALA A 200 -13.06 5.46 -17.70
N ARG A 201 -14.28 5.54 -18.27
CA ARG A 201 -15.07 4.39 -18.77
C ARG A 201 -15.35 3.31 -17.72
N LEU A 202 -15.27 3.65 -16.43
CA LEU A 202 -15.58 2.73 -15.33
C LEU A 202 -17.08 2.45 -15.22
N VAL A 203 -17.90 3.36 -15.75
CA VAL A 203 -19.36 3.27 -15.78
C VAL A 203 -19.82 3.72 -17.17
N PRO A 204 -20.86 3.10 -17.75
CA PRO A 204 -21.37 3.51 -19.05
C PRO A 204 -21.83 4.98 -19.06
N HIS A 205 -21.71 5.61 -20.24
CA HIS A 205 -22.29 6.92 -20.47
C HIS A 205 -23.81 6.74 -20.51
N SER A 206 -24.54 7.37 -19.58
CA SER A 206 -26.00 7.34 -19.61
C SER A 206 -26.48 8.09 -20.86
N SER A 207 -26.94 7.37 -21.87
CA SER A 207 -27.63 7.98 -23.01
C SER A 207 -28.90 8.63 -22.48
N SER A 208 -29.07 9.93 -22.78
CA SER A 208 -30.27 10.70 -22.52
C SER A 208 -31.44 10.19 -23.38
N SER A 209 -31.93 8.98 -23.12
CA SER A 209 -33.14 8.44 -23.73
C SER A 209 -34.11 8.03 -22.63
N THR A 210 -35.31 8.58 -22.75
CA THR A 210 -36.50 8.51 -21.89
C THR A 210 -37.04 7.09 -21.68
N SER A 211 -36.27 6.18 -21.08
CA SER A 211 -36.77 4.88 -20.60
C SER A 211 -36.41 4.70 -19.12
N MET A 212 -37.39 4.28 -18.32
CA MET A 212 -37.33 4.22 -16.86
C MET A 212 -36.40 3.14 -16.28
N GLN A 213 -35.43 2.63 -17.04
CA GLN A 213 -34.44 1.66 -16.56
C GLN A 213 -33.08 2.00 -17.16
N SER A 214 -32.19 2.57 -16.34
CA SER A 214 -30.76 2.59 -16.65
C SER A 214 -30.29 1.14 -16.72
N SER A 215 -29.97 0.67 -17.93
CA SER A 215 -29.41 -0.67 -18.10
C SER A 215 -28.10 -0.74 -17.33
N LYS A 216 -28.08 -1.52 -16.24
CA LYS A 216 -26.90 -1.75 -15.42
C LYS A 216 -25.97 -2.67 -16.19
N VAL A 217 -24.92 -2.12 -16.77
CA VAL A 217 -23.94 -2.86 -17.55
C VAL A 217 -22.56 -2.56 -17.01
N VAL A 218 -21.92 -3.58 -16.46
CA VAL A 218 -20.53 -3.50 -15.98
C VAL A 218 -19.60 -3.37 -17.20
N THR A 219 -18.79 -2.31 -17.21
CA THR A 219 -17.79 -2.11 -18.27
C THR A 219 -16.56 -2.99 -18.01
N PRO A 220 -15.85 -3.43 -19.06
CA PRO A 220 -14.62 -4.19 -18.88
C PRO A 220 -13.55 -3.38 -18.13
N GLU A 221 -13.48 -2.07 -18.35
CA GLU A 221 -12.59 -1.17 -17.62
C GLU A 221 -12.99 -1.05 -16.13
N GLY A 222 -14.29 -1.01 -15.83
CA GLY A 222 -14.81 -1.00 -14.45
C GLY A 222 -14.49 -2.27 -13.68
N LEU A 223 -14.60 -3.43 -14.34
CA LEU A 223 -14.18 -4.71 -13.75
C LEU A 223 -12.66 -4.77 -13.56
N ASN A 224 -11.88 -4.35 -14.55
CA ASN A 224 -10.42 -4.31 -14.45
C ASN A 224 -9.94 -3.40 -13.30
N PHE A 225 -10.56 -2.22 -13.17
CA PHE A 225 -10.33 -1.32 -12.04
C PHE A 225 -10.54 -2.00 -10.67
N CYS A 226 -11.48 -2.93 -10.56
CA CYS A 226 -11.70 -3.68 -9.32
C CYS A 226 -10.71 -4.82 -9.09
N MET A 227 -9.97 -5.24 -10.12
CA MET A 227 -8.98 -6.33 -10.07
C MET A 227 -7.55 -5.83 -9.88
N VAL A 228 -7.25 -4.58 -10.23
CA VAL A 228 -5.91 -3.97 -10.08
C VAL A 228 -5.59 -3.59 -8.62
N SER A 229 -4.30 -3.33 -8.35
CA SER A 229 -3.81 -2.95 -7.02
C SER A 229 -4.37 -1.60 -6.54
N LEU A 230 -4.32 -1.31 -5.24
CA LEU A 230 -4.84 -0.05 -4.69
C LEU A 230 -4.16 1.19 -5.31
N GLN A 231 -2.85 1.13 -5.47
CA GLN A 231 -2.04 2.15 -6.15
C GLN A 231 -2.54 2.39 -7.57
N GLN A 232 -2.75 1.32 -8.34
CA GLN A 232 -3.26 1.41 -9.72
C GLN A 232 -4.67 2.00 -9.76
N ARG A 233 -5.54 1.65 -8.80
CA ARG A 233 -6.87 2.29 -8.70
C ARG A 233 -6.76 3.79 -8.49
N TRP A 234 -5.89 4.23 -7.58
CA TRP A 234 -5.66 5.65 -7.36
C TRP A 234 -5.07 6.34 -8.58
N TRP A 235 -4.15 5.69 -9.30
CA TRP A 235 -3.61 6.17 -10.56
C TRP A 235 -4.67 6.32 -11.67
N VAL A 236 -5.59 5.35 -11.79
CA VAL A 236 -6.72 5.42 -12.74
C VAL A 236 -7.59 6.65 -12.44
N LEU A 237 -7.91 6.90 -11.17
CA LEU A 237 -8.72 8.05 -10.80
C LEU A 237 -7.95 9.39 -10.94
N LEU A 238 -6.65 9.40 -10.61
CA LEU A 238 -5.77 10.56 -10.80
C LEU A 238 -5.66 10.93 -12.28
N SER A 239 -5.39 9.95 -13.16
CA SER A 239 -5.28 10.16 -14.60
C SER A 239 -6.59 10.64 -15.21
N ALA A 240 -7.72 10.09 -14.79
CA ALA A 240 -9.04 10.58 -15.18
C ALA A 240 -9.30 12.03 -14.72
N ALA A 241 -8.86 12.40 -13.51
CA ALA A 241 -8.94 13.78 -13.04
C ALA A 241 -8.09 14.74 -13.90
N LEU A 242 -6.89 14.32 -14.32
CA LEU A 242 -6.04 15.11 -15.24
C LEU A 242 -6.70 15.30 -16.61
N GLU A 243 -7.24 14.22 -17.19
CA GLU A 243 -7.94 14.30 -18.47
C GLU A 243 -9.15 15.22 -18.40
N ARG A 244 -9.89 15.16 -17.28
CA ARG A 244 -11.01 16.06 -17.02
C ARG A 244 -10.57 17.52 -16.86
N ALA A 245 -9.41 17.78 -16.23
CA ALA A 245 -8.84 19.12 -16.12
C ALA A 245 -8.57 19.70 -17.52
N LEU A 246 -7.97 18.90 -18.41
CA LEU A 246 -7.71 19.28 -19.79
C LEU A 246 -8.99 19.50 -20.60
N PHE A 247 -9.99 18.64 -20.42
CA PHE A 247 -11.28 18.76 -21.11
C PHE A 247 -11.99 20.08 -20.73
N LEU A 248 -12.06 20.40 -19.43
CA LEU A 248 -12.71 21.62 -18.96
C LEU A 248 -11.93 22.90 -19.31
N ALA A 249 -10.59 22.84 -19.31
CA ALA A 249 -9.77 23.96 -19.76
C ALA A 249 -10.02 24.30 -21.24
N ARG A 250 -10.29 23.29 -22.08
CA ARG A 250 -10.63 23.47 -23.50
C ARG A 250 -12.07 23.93 -23.72
N GLY A 251 -13.01 23.48 -22.89
CA GLY A 251 -14.44 23.80 -23.02
C GLY A 251 -14.81 25.24 -22.66
N ASN A 252 -13.97 25.95 -21.89
CA ASN A 252 -14.29 27.28 -21.37
C ASN A 252 -14.16 28.46 -22.37
N GLY A 253 -13.95 28.22 -23.66
CA GLY A 253 -14.01 29.25 -24.73
C GLY A 253 -12.94 30.37 -24.69
N ASN A 254 -12.28 30.60 -23.55
CA ASN A 254 -11.21 31.58 -23.38
C ASN A 254 -9.89 30.98 -23.86
N SER A 255 -9.49 31.33 -25.09
CA SER A 255 -8.25 30.88 -25.74
C SER A 255 -6.97 31.11 -24.91
N ALA A 256 -6.95 32.14 -24.05
CA ALA A 256 -5.80 32.46 -23.20
C ALA A 256 -5.63 31.54 -21.98
N VAL A 257 -6.71 30.96 -21.45
CA VAL A 257 -6.65 30.01 -20.31
C VAL A 257 -6.45 28.58 -20.83
N ALA A 258 -6.94 28.27 -22.03
CA ALA A 258 -6.71 26.99 -22.69
C ALA A 258 -5.23 26.77 -23.07
N SER A 259 -4.46 27.84 -23.32
CA SER A 259 -3.03 27.73 -23.63
C SER A 259 -2.14 27.50 -22.40
N THR A 260 -2.60 27.93 -21.20
CA THR A 260 -1.83 27.76 -19.95
C THR A 260 -1.95 26.35 -19.37
N VAL A 261 -3.09 25.68 -19.57
CA VAL A 261 -3.35 24.34 -19.01
C VAL A 261 -3.00 23.25 -20.03
N THR A 262 -1.77 22.78 -19.98
CA THR A 262 -1.28 21.70 -20.85
C THR A 262 -0.97 20.43 -20.05
N LYS A 263 -1.04 19.27 -20.71
CA LYS A 263 -0.69 17.98 -20.09
C LYS A 263 0.69 17.97 -19.42
N PRO A 264 1.79 18.46 -20.05
CA PRO A 264 3.09 18.50 -19.40
C PRO A 264 3.14 19.40 -18.16
N VAL A 265 2.47 20.56 -18.18
CA VAL A 265 2.39 21.45 -17.02
C VAL A 265 1.65 20.76 -15.86
N LEU A 266 0.57 20.03 -16.14
CA LEU A 266 -0.13 19.27 -15.08
C LEU A 266 0.76 18.17 -14.46
N TRP A 267 1.58 17.49 -15.27
CA TRP A 267 2.55 16.51 -14.74
C TRP A 267 3.63 17.16 -13.88
N GLN A 268 4.13 18.33 -14.29
CA GLN A 268 5.09 19.10 -13.48
C GLN A 268 4.47 19.55 -12.15
N LEU A 269 3.20 19.99 -12.16
CA LEU A 269 2.49 20.38 -10.94
C LEU A 269 2.21 19.18 -10.02
N LEU A 270 1.94 17.99 -10.55
CA LEU A 270 1.86 16.77 -9.74
C LEU A 270 3.18 16.47 -9.03
N ALA A 271 4.30 16.68 -9.72
CA ALA A 271 5.62 16.51 -9.12
C ALA A 271 5.88 17.52 -7.99
N VAL A 272 5.49 18.78 -8.20
CA VAL A 272 5.56 19.80 -7.14
C VAL A 272 4.73 19.38 -5.93
N LEU A 273 3.48 18.94 -6.13
CA LEU A 273 2.62 18.47 -5.03
C LEU A 273 3.21 17.27 -4.26
N ALA A 274 3.98 16.40 -4.93
CA ALA A 274 4.62 15.26 -4.29
C ALA A 274 5.80 15.66 -3.38
N VAL A 275 6.50 16.76 -3.71
CA VAL A 275 7.65 17.26 -2.95
C VAL A 275 7.23 18.18 -1.78
N LEU A 276 6.01 18.72 -1.81
CA LEU A 276 5.47 19.50 -0.71
C LEU A 276 5.31 18.65 0.55
N ASP A 277 5.66 19.21 1.72
CA ASP A 277 5.44 18.57 3.02
C ASP A 277 3.98 18.69 3.46
N THR A 278 3.12 17.99 2.73
CA THR A 278 1.68 17.93 2.96
C THR A 278 1.28 17.12 4.20
N SER A 279 2.25 16.46 4.83
CA SER A 279 2.06 15.71 6.07
C SER A 279 2.00 16.60 7.31
N GLN A 280 2.75 17.71 7.28
CA GLN A 280 2.87 18.64 8.40
C GLN A 280 2.20 19.99 8.12
N TYR A 281 2.03 20.36 6.84
CA TYR A 281 1.58 21.70 6.46
C TYR A 281 0.39 21.70 5.50
N ILE A 282 -0.36 22.79 5.58
CA ILE A 282 -1.47 23.17 4.72
C ILE A 282 -0.97 24.23 3.74
N PHE A 283 -1.39 24.13 2.48
CA PHE A 283 -1.00 25.03 1.40
C PHE A 283 -2.18 25.82 0.84
N ALA A 284 -1.88 26.91 0.15
CA ALA A 284 -2.89 27.78 -0.44
C ALA A 284 -3.59 27.09 -1.61
N PHE A 285 -4.91 27.20 -1.66
CA PHE A 285 -5.66 26.81 -2.85
C PHE A 285 -5.55 27.94 -3.87
N PRO A 286 -4.94 27.72 -5.05
CA PRO A 286 -4.67 28.77 -6.02
C PRO A 286 -5.96 29.32 -6.63
N ASP A 287 -5.96 30.64 -6.81
CA ASP A 287 -7.03 31.35 -7.51
C ASP A 287 -6.96 31.10 -9.01
N ARG A 288 -8.13 30.96 -9.64
CA ARG A 288 -8.25 30.69 -11.09
C ARG A 288 -7.58 31.76 -11.96
N GLN A 289 -7.50 33.01 -11.49
CA GLN A 289 -6.89 34.12 -12.24
C GLN A 289 -5.37 34.16 -12.10
N GLN A 290 -4.83 33.78 -10.94
CA GLN A 290 -3.40 33.82 -10.65
C GLN A 290 -2.69 32.57 -11.20
N ASP A 291 -3.25 31.39 -10.93
CA ASP A 291 -2.71 30.12 -11.38
C ASP A 291 -3.85 29.19 -11.83
N ALA A 292 -4.23 29.36 -13.11
CA ALA A 292 -5.28 28.56 -13.72
C ALA A 292 -4.93 27.05 -13.75
N ALA A 293 -3.66 26.70 -13.99
CA ALA A 293 -3.24 25.31 -14.10
C ALA A 293 -3.29 24.60 -12.73
N GLY A 294 -2.75 25.23 -11.68
CA GLY A 294 -2.86 24.73 -10.31
C GLY A 294 -4.29 24.66 -9.81
N HIS A 295 -5.11 25.67 -10.13
CA HIS A 295 -6.53 25.69 -9.76
C HIS A 295 -7.29 24.53 -10.41
N HIS A 296 -7.13 24.35 -11.72
CA HIS A 296 -7.78 23.24 -12.43
C HIS A 296 -7.30 21.89 -11.91
N LEU A 297 -6.01 21.72 -11.64
CA LEU A 297 -5.48 20.48 -11.07
C LEU A 297 -6.13 20.15 -9.71
N LEU A 298 -5.98 21.04 -8.72
CA LEU A 298 -6.49 20.79 -7.36
C LEU A 298 -8.01 20.64 -7.32
N ALA A 299 -8.72 21.42 -8.13
CA ALA A 299 -10.17 21.31 -8.22
C ALA A 299 -10.63 19.95 -8.78
N ARG A 300 -9.84 19.29 -9.64
CA ARG A 300 -10.16 17.93 -10.14
C ARG A 300 -9.70 16.83 -9.18
N LEU A 301 -8.57 17.02 -8.51
CA LEU A 301 -8.12 16.10 -7.47
C LEU A 301 -9.09 16.05 -6.28
N ALA A 302 -9.78 17.16 -6.00
CA ALA A 302 -10.85 17.22 -5.00
C ALA A 302 -12.09 16.38 -5.39
N GLU A 303 -12.43 16.30 -6.68
CA GLU A 303 -13.56 15.49 -7.16
C GLU A 303 -13.34 13.99 -6.97
N VAL A 304 -12.07 13.57 -6.86
CA VAL A 304 -11.65 12.18 -6.64
C VAL A 304 -11.37 11.89 -5.15
N GLY A 305 -11.36 12.92 -4.31
CA GLY A 305 -11.07 12.81 -2.88
C GLY A 305 -9.58 12.72 -2.55
N LEU A 306 -8.68 13.08 -3.48
CA LEU A 306 -7.23 13.16 -3.22
C LEU A 306 -6.83 14.50 -2.59
N VAL A 307 -7.65 15.53 -2.75
CA VAL A 307 -7.47 16.86 -2.15
C VAL A 307 -8.71 17.20 -1.34
N TYR A 308 -8.52 17.71 -0.13
CA TYR A 308 -9.58 18.21 0.71
C TYR A 308 -9.51 19.75 0.81
N PRO A 309 -10.40 20.47 0.11
CA PRO A 309 -10.45 21.93 0.23
C PRO A 309 -11.03 22.34 1.59
N MET A 310 -10.40 23.31 2.24
CA MET A 310 -10.85 23.85 3.52
C MET A 310 -10.66 25.36 3.55
N LEU A 311 -11.40 26.05 4.43
CA LEU A 311 -11.07 27.44 4.79
C LEU A 311 -10.26 27.43 6.09
N SER A 312 -9.13 28.13 6.07
CA SER A 312 -8.33 28.46 7.26
C SER A 312 -8.11 29.97 7.24
N ASP A 313 -8.43 30.67 8.34
CA ASP A 313 -8.24 32.12 8.47
C ASP A 313 -8.76 32.95 7.27
N ASP A 314 -9.98 32.64 6.83
CA ASP A 314 -10.67 33.26 5.67
C ASP A 314 -9.98 33.03 4.30
N ARG A 315 -9.02 32.10 4.26
CA ARG A 315 -8.29 31.73 3.04
C ARG A 315 -8.64 30.32 2.61
N ARG A 316 -8.78 30.14 1.30
CA ARG A 316 -8.95 28.81 0.70
C ARG A 316 -7.63 28.08 0.75
N CYS A 317 -7.65 26.96 1.44
CA CYS A 317 -6.50 26.10 1.65
C CYS A 317 -6.84 24.68 1.22
N PHE A 318 -5.83 23.83 1.09
CA PHE A 318 -6.06 22.43 0.82
C PHE A 318 -5.19 21.53 1.70
N VAL A 319 -5.75 20.36 2.01
CA VAL A 319 -5.05 19.25 2.64
C VAL A 319 -4.92 18.14 1.62
N MET A 320 -3.71 17.63 1.46
CA MET A 320 -3.48 16.49 0.59
C MET A 320 -3.86 15.20 1.31
N SER A 321 -4.61 14.32 0.64
CA SER A 321 -4.75 12.96 1.14
C SER A 321 -3.43 12.21 0.93
N PRO A 322 -2.93 11.46 1.93
CA PRO A 322 -1.77 10.57 1.76
C PRO A 322 -1.93 9.56 0.61
N ASP A 323 -3.18 9.20 0.27
CA ASP A 323 -3.52 8.34 -0.88
C ASP A 323 -3.05 8.92 -2.23
N PHE A 324 -2.78 10.22 -2.31
CA PHE A 324 -2.21 10.85 -3.50
C PHE A 324 -0.81 10.36 -3.80
N LEU A 325 0.06 10.31 -2.79
CA LEU A 325 1.42 9.82 -2.96
C LEU A 325 1.39 8.33 -3.36
N HIS A 326 0.37 7.58 -2.91
CA HIS A 326 0.13 6.22 -3.40
C HIS A 326 -0.19 6.13 -4.87
N ALA A 327 -0.85 7.13 -5.46
CA ALA A 327 -1.11 7.16 -6.89
C ALA A 327 0.17 7.40 -7.72
N LEU A 328 1.13 8.15 -7.16
CA LEU A 328 2.29 8.66 -7.89
C LEU A 328 3.57 7.83 -7.71
N HIS A 329 3.85 7.35 -6.49
CA HIS A 329 5.12 6.67 -6.17
C HIS A 329 5.04 5.19 -6.49
N TRP A 330 6.17 4.61 -6.90
CA TRP A 330 6.26 3.23 -7.37
C TRP A 330 6.28 2.17 -6.24
N HIS A 331 6.57 2.57 -4.99
CA HIS A 331 6.71 1.70 -3.82
C HIS A 331 5.73 1.99 -2.69
N ALA A 332 4.64 2.69 -2.99
CA ALA A 332 3.69 3.04 -1.97
C ALA A 332 2.85 1.79 -1.61
N SER A 333 3.41 0.89 -0.80
CA SER A 333 2.70 -0.22 -0.20
C SER A 333 1.52 0.38 0.57
N ALA A 334 0.33 0.09 0.04
CA ALA A 334 -0.97 0.55 0.51
C ALA A 334 -1.23 0.52 2.04
N PRO A 335 -0.57 -0.29 2.89
CA PRO A 335 -0.79 -0.23 4.33
C PRO A 335 0.00 0.88 5.02
N LEU A 336 1.16 1.29 4.50
CA LEU A 336 2.10 2.12 5.27
C LEU A 336 1.63 3.56 5.47
N SER A 337 0.95 4.19 4.51
CA SER A 337 0.35 5.50 4.80
C SER A 337 -0.84 5.40 5.74
N LEU A 338 -1.59 4.30 5.71
CA LEU A 338 -2.84 4.23 6.47
C LEU A 338 -2.58 4.16 7.97
N THR A 339 -1.52 3.48 8.39
CA THR A 339 -1.09 3.39 9.79
C THR A 339 -0.08 4.46 10.17
N PHE A 340 0.95 4.73 9.36
CA PHE A 340 1.98 5.73 9.67
C PHE A 340 1.39 7.14 9.76
N THR A 341 0.49 7.53 8.84
CA THR A 341 -0.13 8.86 8.89
C THR A 341 -1.17 8.96 10.01
N GLN A 342 -1.89 7.88 10.37
CA GLN A 342 -2.75 7.88 11.57
C GLN A 342 -1.94 7.98 12.88
N GLN A 343 -0.73 7.40 12.92
CA GLN A 343 0.18 7.44 14.07
C GLN A 343 0.85 8.81 14.23
N LEU A 344 1.33 9.43 13.15
CA LEU A 344 1.87 10.81 13.15
C LEU A 344 0.83 11.83 13.63
N LEU A 345 -0.41 11.72 13.17
CA LEU A 345 -1.50 12.64 13.52
C LEU A 345 -1.94 12.56 14.98
N ARG A 346 -1.89 11.37 15.58
CA ARG A 346 -2.15 11.21 17.01
C ARG A 346 -1.01 11.78 17.87
N SER A 347 0.19 11.96 17.31
CA SER A 347 1.40 12.40 18.03
C SER A 347 1.55 13.89 18.22
N GLY A 348 0.90 14.72 17.40
CA GLY A 348 1.02 16.18 17.48
C GLY A 348 0.38 16.85 18.72
N GLY A 349 -0.17 16.08 19.66
CA GLY A 349 -0.83 16.58 20.87
C GLY A 349 0.10 16.72 22.08
N GLY A 350 1.21 17.44 21.95
CA GLY A 350 1.96 17.93 23.12
C GLY A 350 3.49 18.01 22.97
N GLY A 351 4.02 19.23 22.96
CA GLY A 351 5.38 19.55 23.40
C GLY A 351 6.49 19.45 22.35
N ALA A 352 7.27 20.52 22.23
CA ALA A 352 8.31 20.71 21.23
C ALA A 352 9.61 19.92 21.48
N ALA A 353 10.30 19.65 20.36
CA ALA A 353 11.73 19.38 20.18
C ALA A 353 12.29 18.01 20.62
N GLY A 354 12.55 17.17 19.62
CA GLY A 354 13.43 15.99 19.70
C GLY A 354 13.23 15.08 18.49
N GLY A 355 14.21 15.03 17.59
CA GLY A 355 14.15 14.23 16.36
C GLY A 355 14.22 12.72 16.60
N GLY A 356 13.66 11.96 15.65
CA GLY A 356 13.58 10.51 15.66
C GLY A 356 12.11 10.07 15.61
N GLY A 357 11.74 9.28 14.60
CA GLY A 357 10.42 8.68 14.48
C GLY A 357 10.20 7.64 15.58
N ASP A 358 9.94 8.11 16.80
CA ASP A 358 9.65 7.25 17.94
C ASP A 358 8.21 6.76 17.81
N VAL A 359 8.06 5.47 17.50
CA VAL A 359 6.80 4.74 17.65
C VAL A 359 6.37 4.94 19.09
N ARG A 360 5.14 5.40 19.34
CA ARG A 360 4.66 5.60 20.71
C ARG A 360 4.86 4.30 21.49
N ARG A 361 5.30 4.37 22.75
CA ARG A 361 5.39 3.20 23.66
C ARG A 361 4.14 2.31 23.71
N GLU A 362 2.97 2.85 23.35
CA GLU A 362 1.69 2.14 23.30
C GLU A 362 1.45 1.34 22.00
N ASP A 363 2.16 1.64 20.91
CA ASP A 363 2.09 0.94 19.61
C ASP A 363 3.35 0.08 19.35
N ALA A 364 4.38 0.20 20.20
CA ALA A 364 5.55 -0.66 20.19
C ALA A 364 5.18 -2.12 20.51
N ASP A 365 5.78 -3.05 19.78
CA ASP A 365 5.57 -4.49 19.86
C ASP A 365 4.15 -4.96 19.49
N THR A 366 3.54 -4.29 18.51
CA THR A 366 2.22 -4.63 17.99
C THR A 366 2.28 -5.22 16.58
N ILE A 367 1.28 -6.06 16.26
CA ILE A 367 1.18 -6.81 15.01
C ILE A 367 -0.17 -6.52 14.35
N ILE A 368 -0.15 -6.28 13.05
CA ILE A 368 -1.32 -6.09 12.20
C ILE A 368 -1.45 -7.28 11.26
N THR A 369 -2.60 -7.95 11.28
CA THR A 369 -2.89 -9.11 10.43
C THR A 369 -3.82 -8.72 9.28
N GLU A 370 -3.45 -9.03 8.03
CA GLU A 370 -4.28 -8.80 6.84
C GLU A 370 -4.98 -10.09 6.34
N THR A 371 -5.98 -9.91 5.46
CA THR A 371 -6.72 -11.03 4.83
C THR A 371 -5.94 -11.79 3.78
N ASN A 372 -4.82 -11.25 3.30
CA ASN A 372 -3.92 -11.82 2.30
C ASN A 372 -2.74 -12.61 2.93
N PHE A 373 -2.85 -12.98 4.21
CA PHE A 373 -1.82 -13.68 4.97
C PHE A 373 -0.53 -12.88 5.23
N ARG A 374 -0.58 -11.56 5.09
CA ARG A 374 0.52 -10.68 5.51
C ARG A 374 0.37 -10.23 6.96
N LEU A 375 1.51 -10.12 7.64
CA LEU A 375 1.65 -9.61 8.99
C LEU A 375 2.61 -8.42 8.97
N TYR A 376 2.26 -7.35 9.68
CA TYR A 376 3.14 -6.20 9.87
C TYR A 376 3.43 -6.06 11.35
N ALA A 377 4.69 -6.17 11.73
CA ALA A 377 5.13 -6.07 13.11
C ALA A 377 5.87 -4.74 13.32
N TYR A 378 5.34 -3.92 14.22
CA TYR A 378 5.97 -2.69 14.70
C TYR A 378 6.70 -3.03 15.99
N THR A 379 8.00 -3.31 15.90
CA THR A 379 8.78 -3.75 17.06
C THR A 379 10.26 -3.48 16.82
N ASP A 380 10.95 -3.09 17.89
CA ASP A 380 12.41 -3.11 17.96
C ASP A 380 12.91 -4.31 18.80
N ASP A 381 11.98 -5.12 19.35
CA ASP A 381 12.27 -6.27 20.19
C ASP A 381 12.66 -7.49 19.31
N PRO A 382 13.93 -7.94 19.37
CA PRO A 382 14.37 -9.09 18.60
C PRO A 382 13.64 -10.39 19.02
N ASP A 383 13.11 -10.46 20.23
CA ASP A 383 12.39 -11.65 20.71
C ASP A 383 11.04 -11.81 20.01
N LEU A 384 10.33 -10.70 19.77
CA LEU A 384 9.08 -10.73 19.00
C LEU A 384 9.31 -11.19 17.56
N LEU A 385 10.40 -10.73 16.94
CA LEU A 385 10.82 -11.15 15.60
C LEU A 385 11.19 -12.63 15.55
N ASN A 386 11.92 -13.12 16.57
CA ASN A 386 12.29 -14.53 16.69
C ASN A 386 11.08 -15.46 16.79
N ILE A 387 9.99 -15.01 17.43
CA ILE A 387 8.73 -15.75 17.49
C ILE A 387 8.05 -15.75 16.12
N LEU A 388 7.97 -14.61 15.44
CA LEU A 388 7.37 -14.49 14.09
C LEU A 388 8.10 -15.40 13.07
N ASN A 389 9.42 -15.44 13.12
CA ASN A 389 10.26 -16.31 12.30
C ASN A 389 9.98 -17.82 12.48
N GLN A 390 9.26 -18.24 13.53
CA GLN A 390 8.91 -19.64 13.71
C GLN A 390 7.79 -20.12 12.79
N PHE A 391 6.89 -19.22 12.38
CA PHE A 391 5.68 -19.58 11.62
C PHE A 391 5.40 -18.71 10.39
N ALA A 392 6.16 -17.63 10.18
CA ALA A 392 6.05 -16.72 9.04
C ALA A 392 7.42 -16.49 8.37
N GLU A 393 7.38 -16.16 7.09
CA GLU A 393 8.55 -15.79 6.28
C GLU A 393 8.67 -14.27 6.21
N LEU A 394 9.86 -13.72 6.48
CA LEU A 394 10.14 -12.29 6.35
C LEU A 394 10.20 -11.91 4.86
N GLU A 395 9.33 -11.01 4.41
CA GLU A 395 9.31 -10.50 3.02
C GLU A 395 10.17 -9.24 2.87
N GLU A 396 10.02 -8.28 3.79
CA GLU A 396 10.60 -6.95 3.65
C GLU A 396 10.78 -6.30 5.03
N VAL A 397 11.81 -5.47 5.16
CA VAL A 397 12.03 -4.61 6.34
C VAL A 397 11.96 -3.18 5.88
N VAL A 398 11.04 -2.41 6.47
CA VAL A 398 10.83 -1.01 6.09
C VAL A 398 11.30 -0.11 7.23
N GLY A 399 12.41 0.60 7.02
CA GLY A 399 13.04 1.41 8.07
C GLY A 399 13.69 0.55 9.16
N ALA A 400 13.69 1.04 10.41
CA ALA A 400 14.35 0.37 11.54
C ALA A 400 13.43 -0.53 12.39
N SER A 401 12.12 -0.27 12.39
CA SER A 401 11.19 -0.81 13.41
C SER A 401 9.95 -1.49 12.84
N LEU A 402 9.90 -1.70 11.51
CA LEU A 402 8.74 -2.31 10.83
C LEU A 402 9.15 -3.49 9.96
N TYR A 403 8.59 -4.63 10.28
CA TYR A 403 8.90 -5.91 9.64
C TYR A 403 7.66 -6.49 8.98
N CYS A 404 7.77 -6.77 7.68
CA CYS A 404 6.71 -7.35 6.86
C CYS A 404 6.93 -8.85 6.72
N TYR A 405 5.94 -9.63 7.14
CA TYR A 405 5.96 -11.09 7.13
C TYR A 405 4.82 -11.64 6.29
N ARG A 406 4.99 -12.84 5.73
CA ARG A 406 3.94 -13.62 5.07
C ARG A 406 3.83 -15.01 5.67
N VAL A 407 2.61 -15.44 5.94
CA VAL A 407 2.32 -16.81 6.38
C VAL A 407 1.96 -17.65 5.16
N THR A 408 2.77 -18.67 4.89
CA THR A 408 2.55 -19.62 3.80
C THR A 408 2.14 -20.98 4.39
N ARG A 409 1.63 -21.87 3.53
CA ARG A 409 1.37 -23.25 3.92
C ARG A 409 2.65 -23.93 4.42
N ASP A 410 3.77 -23.69 3.75
CA ASP A 410 5.05 -24.34 4.06
C ASP A 410 5.66 -23.79 5.35
N SER A 411 5.59 -22.46 5.57
CA SER A 411 6.04 -21.83 6.81
C SER A 411 5.23 -22.34 8.01
N PHE A 412 3.91 -22.47 7.85
CA PHE A 412 3.04 -23.00 8.90
C PHE A 412 3.22 -24.50 9.13
N ALA A 413 3.41 -25.30 8.08
CA ALA A 413 3.74 -26.72 8.21
C ALA A 413 5.09 -26.94 8.92
N ALA A 414 6.07 -26.05 8.70
CA ALA A 414 7.33 -26.06 9.44
C ALA A 414 7.15 -25.72 10.92
N ALA A 415 6.26 -24.77 11.25
CA ALA A 415 5.90 -24.45 12.63
C ALA A 415 5.19 -25.63 13.33
N MET A 416 4.29 -26.31 12.62
CA MET A 416 3.58 -27.50 13.13
C MET A 416 4.56 -28.63 13.49
N ARG A 417 5.61 -28.85 12.67
CA ARG A 417 6.69 -29.81 12.99
C ARG A 417 7.45 -29.45 14.27
N LYS A 418 7.52 -28.17 14.62
CA LYS A 418 8.10 -27.67 15.88
C LYS A 418 7.10 -27.73 17.06
N GLY A 419 5.87 -28.22 16.83
CA GLY A 419 4.83 -28.32 17.86
C GLY A 419 4.00 -27.04 18.06
N ILE A 420 4.09 -26.06 17.15
CA ILE A 420 3.34 -24.80 17.22
C ILE A 420 1.97 -25.00 16.57
N THR A 421 0.88 -24.89 17.34
CA THR A 421 -0.50 -25.11 16.85
C THR A 421 -1.15 -23.85 16.29
N ALA A 422 -2.19 -24.00 15.45
CA ALA A 422 -2.92 -22.86 14.90
C ALA A 422 -3.52 -22.00 16.02
N THR A 423 -4.06 -22.62 17.08
CA THR A 423 -4.62 -21.91 18.23
C THR A 423 -3.58 -21.07 18.96
N GLN A 424 -2.34 -21.55 19.06
CA GLN A 424 -1.24 -20.79 19.67
C GLN A 424 -0.86 -19.58 18.82
N VAL A 425 -0.73 -19.75 17.50
CA VAL A 425 -0.45 -18.64 16.57
C VAL A 425 -1.55 -17.59 16.64
N LEU A 426 -2.82 -17.99 16.55
CA LEU A 426 -3.95 -17.07 16.60
C LEU A 426 -4.04 -16.34 17.93
N ARG A 427 -3.76 -17.02 19.05
CA ARG A 427 -3.72 -16.41 20.38
C ARG A 427 -2.59 -15.38 20.49
N PHE A 428 -1.41 -15.70 19.99
CA PHE A 428 -0.28 -14.77 19.97
C PHE A 428 -0.59 -13.51 19.16
N LEU A 429 -1.11 -13.67 17.94
CA LEU A 429 -1.50 -12.55 17.07
C LEU A 429 -2.59 -11.69 17.71
N SER A 430 -3.53 -12.30 18.44
CA SER A 430 -4.59 -11.57 19.14
C SER A 430 -4.06 -10.79 20.37
N LEU A 431 -3.09 -11.35 21.09
CA LEU A 431 -2.47 -10.70 22.26
C LEU A 431 -1.63 -9.49 21.87
N ARG A 432 -0.96 -9.56 20.72
CA ARG A 432 -0.12 -8.48 20.18
C ARG A 432 -0.84 -7.67 19.11
N ALA A 433 -2.16 -7.81 18.98
CA ALA A 433 -2.90 -7.09 17.96
C ALA A 433 -2.90 -5.59 18.23
N HIS A 434 -2.76 -4.80 17.17
CA HIS A 434 -2.78 -3.35 17.27
C HIS A 434 -4.12 -2.83 17.88
N PRO A 435 -4.12 -1.86 18.81
CA PRO A 435 -5.32 -1.35 19.49
C PRO A 435 -6.45 -0.87 18.54
N SER A 436 -6.07 -0.29 17.40
CA SER A 436 -7.02 0.09 16.35
C SER A 436 -7.76 -1.09 15.71
N MET A 437 -7.15 -2.29 15.65
CA MET A 437 -7.85 -3.49 15.20
C MET A 437 -8.90 -3.90 16.23
N LEU A 438 -8.52 -3.98 17.51
CA LEU A 438 -9.43 -4.27 18.62
C LEU A 438 -10.66 -3.34 18.60
N LYS A 439 -10.44 -2.02 18.54
CA LYS A 439 -11.52 -1.02 18.51
C LYS A 439 -12.45 -1.16 17.30
N ARG A 440 -11.89 -1.38 16.11
CA ARG A 440 -12.68 -1.52 14.87
C ARG A 440 -13.58 -2.75 14.89
N TYR A 441 -13.15 -3.82 15.56
CA TYR A 441 -13.95 -5.02 15.73
C TYR A 441 -14.98 -4.90 16.85
N GLU A 442 -14.69 -4.18 17.93
CA GLU A 442 -15.70 -3.83 18.96
C GLU A 442 -16.86 -3.00 18.39
N GLU A 443 -16.56 -2.03 17.53
CA GLU A 443 -17.56 -1.22 16.82
C GLU A 443 -18.42 -2.03 15.84
N ARG A 444 -17.87 -3.11 15.27
CA ARG A 444 -18.55 -4.01 14.33
C ARG A 444 -19.27 -5.19 15.02
N GLY A 445 -18.86 -5.50 16.24
CA GLY A 445 -19.33 -6.60 17.07
C GLY A 445 -20.53 -6.25 17.96
N GLN A 446 -21.10 -5.05 17.84
CA GLN A 446 -22.48 -4.83 18.27
C GLN A 446 -23.41 -5.44 17.21
N PRO A 447 -23.98 -6.64 17.42
CA PRO A 447 -25.12 -7.03 16.62
C PRO A 447 -26.19 -5.94 16.78
N GLN A 448 -26.79 -5.54 15.67
CA GLN A 448 -28.10 -4.90 15.71
C GLN A 448 -29.02 -5.84 16.48
N VAL A 449 -29.14 -5.63 17.80
CA VAL A 449 -30.30 -6.07 18.56
C VAL A 449 -31.40 -5.15 18.07
N ALA A 450 -31.98 -5.53 16.93
CA ALA A 450 -33.31 -5.08 16.57
C ALA A 450 -34.17 -5.31 17.81
N SER A 451 -34.66 -4.24 18.38
CA SER A 451 -35.62 -4.23 19.46
C SER A 451 -36.92 -4.87 18.97
N SER A 452 -36.97 -6.20 18.92
CA SER A 452 -38.22 -6.95 18.95
C SER A 452 -38.49 -7.31 20.39
N SER A 453 -39.29 -6.48 21.03
CA SER A 453 -40.01 -6.82 22.26
C SER A 453 -40.82 -8.10 22.03
N GLY A 454 -40.56 -9.14 22.82
CA GLY A 454 -41.48 -10.26 23.00
C GLY A 454 -40.80 -11.62 23.11
N GLY A 455 -40.90 -12.24 24.29
CA GLY A 455 -40.69 -13.68 24.47
C GLY A 455 -39.70 -14.03 25.59
N ALA A 456 -40.21 -14.11 26.82
CA ALA A 456 -39.53 -14.78 27.92
C ALA A 456 -39.32 -16.26 27.55
N GLY A 457 -38.07 -16.66 27.35
CA GLY A 457 -37.67 -18.02 26.99
C GLY A 457 -36.42 -18.44 27.76
N GLN A 458 -36.65 -19.08 28.90
CA GLN A 458 -35.68 -19.62 29.84
C GLN A 458 -34.72 -20.63 29.19
N ARG A 459 -33.42 -20.34 29.14
CA ARG A 459 -32.37 -21.35 28.87
C ARG A 459 -31.09 -21.15 29.70
N ARG A 460 -31.09 -21.85 30.84
CA ARG A 460 -30.02 -22.73 31.39
C ARG A 460 -28.56 -22.32 31.16
N GLY A 461 -27.95 -21.78 32.21
CA GLY A 461 -26.51 -21.47 32.28
C GLY A 461 -25.64 -22.72 32.14
N GLY A 462 -24.94 -22.81 31.01
CA GLY A 462 -23.79 -23.69 30.82
C GLY A 462 -22.51 -22.97 31.21
N ARG A 463 -21.71 -23.58 32.10
CA ARG A 463 -20.40 -23.11 32.53
C ARG A 463 -19.46 -23.05 31.31
N ARG A 464 -19.25 -21.86 30.74
CA ARG A 464 -18.30 -21.63 29.64
C ARG A 464 -16.88 -21.94 30.15
N THR A 465 -16.18 -22.86 29.50
CA THR A 465 -14.77 -23.17 29.80
C THR A 465 -13.88 -22.03 29.32
N ALA A 466 -12.75 -21.79 29.99
CA ALA A 466 -11.81 -20.72 29.64
C ALA A 466 -11.30 -20.82 28.18
N ALA A 467 -11.19 -22.04 27.63
CA ALA A 467 -10.83 -22.28 26.23
C ALA A 467 -11.84 -21.68 25.24
N ALA A 468 -13.15 -21.77 25.51
CA ALA A 468 -14.20 -21.22 24.65
C ALA A 468 -14.31 -19.69 24.73
N ALA A 469 -13.81 -19.07 25.81
CA ALA A 469 -13.70 -17.62 25.92
C ALA A 469 -12.48 -17.09 25.14
N VAL A 470 -11.36 -17.83 25.16
CA VAL A 470 -10.14 -17.48 24.40
C VAL A 470 -10.35 -17.62 22.90
N ASP A 471 -11.07 -18.66 22.44
CA ASP A 471 -11.44 -18.84 21.02
C ASP A 471 -12.37 -17.73 20.53
N ALA A 472 -13.22 -17.18 21.41
CA ALA A 472 -14.11 -16.05 21.10
C ALA A 472 -13.36 -14.72 20.95
N VAL A 473 -12.26 -14.51 21.69
CA VAL A 473 -11.43 -13.30 21.56
C VAL A 473 -10.54 -13.38 20.32
N ALA A 474 -9.97 -14.56 20.02
CA ALA A 474 -9.15 -14.76 18.82
C ALA A 474 -9.94 -14.64 17.52
N THR A 475 -11.22 -15.02 17.53
CA THR A 475 -12.14 -14.84 16.40
C THR A 475 -12.61 -13.40 16.18
N LEU A 476 -12.39 -12.50 17.16
CA LEU A 476 -12.83 -11.11 17.05
C LEU A 476 -11.79 -10.19 16.42
N VAL A 477 -10.49 -10.45 16.58
CA VAL A 477 -9.44 -9.48 16.17
C VAL A 477 -8.70 -9.88 14.89
N VAL A 478 -8.50 -11.18 14.67
CA VAL A 478 -7.82 -11.70 13.46
C VAL A 478 -8.89 -11.99 12.38
N PRO A 479 -8.64 -11.70 11.09
CA PRO A 479 -9.59 -12.01 10.02
C PRO A 479 -10.03 -13.48 10.01
N GLN A 480 -11.33 -13.73 9.93
CA GLN A 480 -11.90 -15.09 9.97
C GLN A 480 -11.34 -16.01 8.88
N SER A 481 -11.14 -15.50 7.66
CA SER A 481 -10.52 -16.25 6.57
C SER A 481 -9.10 -16.74 6.91
N PHE A 482 -8.35 -15.95 7.67
CA PHE A 482 -7.01 -16.30 8.12
C PHE A 482 -7.06 -17.41 9.19
N CYS A 483 -8.00 -17.29 10.15
CA CYS A 483 -8.25 -18.32 11.17
C CYS A 483 -8.65 -19.66 10.56
N ASP A 484 -9.59 -19.65 9.61
CA ASP A 484 -10.09 -20.85 8.96
C ASP A 484 -9.00 -21.54 8.14
N GLN A 485 -8.18 -20.75 7.42
CA GLN A 485 -7.09 -21.29 6.62
C GLN A 485 -6.01 -21.95 7.48
N LEU A 486 -5.61 -21.33 8.60
CA LEU A 486 -4.63 -21.92 9.51
C LEU A 486 -5.13 -23.24 10.12
N ARG A 487 -6.40 -23.29 10.53
CA ARG A 487 -7.04 -24.52 11.04
C ARG A 487 -7.15 -25.58 9.95
N MET A 488 -7.43 -25.18 8.71
CA MET A 488 -7.44 -26.09 7.55
C MET A 488 -6.04 -26.71 7.36
N TRP A 489 -4.99 -25.89 7.31
CA TRP A 489 -3.61 -26.39 7.17
C TRP A 489 -3.17 -27.28 8.33
N GLU A 490 -3.58 -26.94 9.57
CA GLU A 490 -3.33 -27.81 10.74
C GLU A 490 -4.04 -29.15 10.58
N SER A 491 -5.30 -29.16 10.16
CA SER A 491 -6.04 -30.39 9.90
C SER A 491 -5.39 -31.21 8.78
N GLU A 492 -4.87 -30.56 7.73
CA GLU A 492 -4.20 -31.21 6.61
C GLU A 492 -2.87 -31.84 7.06
N CYS A 493 -2.09 -31.16 7.89
CA CYS A 493 -0.86 -31.72 8.48
C CYS A 493 -1.14 -32.91 9.41
N ARG A 494 -2.34 -32.98 10.00
CA ARG A 494 -2.77 -34.08 10.89
C ARG A 494 -3.50 -35.22 10.19
N ARG A 495 -3.81 -35.10 8.88
CA ARG A 495 -4.55 -36.14 8.14
C ARG A 495 -3.74 -37.41 7.89
N VAL A 496 -2.41 -37.34 7.93
CA VAL A 496 -1.53 -38.49 7.67
C VAL A 496 -0.73 -38.79 8.93
N VAL A 497 -1.12 -39.86 9.63
CA VAL A 497 -0.37 -40.40 10.76
C VAL A 497 0.46 -41.56 10.25
N PHE A 498 1.78 -41.41 10.23
CA PHE A 498 2.69 -42.50 9.91
C PHE A 498 3.02 -43.27 11.20
N GLU A 499 2.31 -44.36 11.44
CA GLU A 499 2.66 -45.28 12.52
C GLU A 499 3.79 -46.20 12.07
N HIS A 500 4.89 -46.18 12.83
CA HIS A 500 6.04 -47.07 12.67
C HIS A 500 5.97 -48.14 13.75
N HIS A 501 6.62 -49.29 13.55
CA HIS A 501 6.56 -50.44 14.48
C HIS A 501 5.18 -51.10 14.58
N VAL A 502 4.63 -51.45 13.41
CA VAL A 502 3.36 -52.17 13.29
C VAL A 502 3.54 -53.48 12.56
N ALA A 503 2.94 -54.54 13.08
CA ALA A 503 2.87 -55.86 12.47
C ALA A 503 1.57 -55.99 11.66
N LEU A 504 1.71 -56.39 10.40
CA LEU A 504 0.59 -56.63 9.49
C LEU A 504 0.30 -58.14 9.40
N LEU A 505 -0.83 -58.55 9.97
CA LEU A 505 -1.38 -59.88 9.80
C LEU A 505 -2.19 -59.93 8.50
N ARG A 506 -1.74 -60.72 7.52
CA ARG A 506 -2.45 -60.96 6.25
C ARG A 506 -3.15 -62.32 6.25
N ASN A 507 -4.22 -62.44 5.47
CA ASN A 507 -5.02 -63.67 5.29
C ASN A 507 -5.74 -64.15 6.56
N VAL A 508 -6.22 -63.21 7.38
CA VAL A 508 -6.97 -63.54 8.60
C VAL A 508 -8.46 -63.64 8.27
N SER A 509 -9.11 -64.76 8.58
CA SER A 509 -10.56 -64.91 8.41
C SER A 509 -11.34 -64.05 9.42
N ALA A 510 -12.62 -63.76 9.16
CA ALA A 510 -13.44 -62.97 10.08
C ALA A 510 -13.56 -63.61 11.48
N GLU A 511 -13.63 -64.94 11.54
CA GLU A 511 -13.64 -65.70 12.80
C GLU A 511 -12.31 -65.59 13.55
N GLN A 512 -11.19 -65.64 12.83
CA GLN A 512 -9.85 -65.48 13.40
C GLN A 512 -9.60 -64.04 13.87
N GLN A 513 -10.07 -63.03 13.14
CA GLN A 513 -10.00 -61.63 13.57
C GLN A 513 -10.77 -61.42 14.87
N GLN A 514 -11.98 -61.99 14.97
CA GLN A 514 -12.79 -61.90 16.18
C GLN A 514 -12.12 -62.62 17.35
N ALA A 515 -11.52 -63.79 17.13
CA ALA A 515 -10.78 -64.53 18.16
C ALA A 515 -9.56 -63.76 18.67
N VAL A 516 -8.76 -63.17 17.78
CA VAL A 516 -7.58 -62.37 18.18
C VAL A 516 -8.01 -61.08 18.89
N THR A 517 -9.09 -60.44 18.43
CA THR A 517 -9.64 -59.25 19.09
C THR A 517 -10.12 -59.57 20.51
N LEU A 518 -10.82 -60.69 20.70
CA LEU A 518 -11.25 -61.16 22.02
C LEU A 518 -10.05 -61.48 22.91
N TYR A 519 -9.04 -62.18 22.40
CA TYR A 519 -7.82 -62.51 23.14
C TYR A 519 -7.04 -61.26 23.59
N LEU A 520 -6.92 -60.26 22.71
CA LEU A 520 -6.29 -58.97 23.05
C LEU A 520 -7.12 -58.17 24.07
N THR A 521 -8.45 -58.28 23.99
CA THR A 521 -9.36 -57.64 24.96
C THR A 521 -9.27 -58.30 26.33
N GLU A 522 -9.18 -59.63 26.38
CA GLU A 522 -9.03 -60.41 27.62
C GLU A 522 -7.66 -60.19 28.29
N SER A 523 -6.62 -59.94 27.50
CA SER A 523 -5.28 -59.59 27.98
C SER A 523 -5.11 -58.10 28.33
N GLY A 524 -6.14 -57.27 28.13
CA GLY A 524 -6.15 -55.85 28.48
C GLY A 524 -5.42 -54.94 27.49
N GLU A 525 -5.09 -55.43 26.30
CA GLU A 525 -4.30 -54.74 25.26
C GLU A 525 -5.13 -54.46 24.00
N ALA A 526 -6.40 -54.08 24.19
CA ALA A 526 -7.32 -53.78 23.08
C ALA A 526 -6.86 -52.56 22.24
N ASP A 527 -6.14 -51.62 22.85
CA ASP A 527 -5.61 -50.41 22.20
C ASP A 527 -4.43 -50.69 21.25
N ALA A 528 -3.94 -51.93 21.22
CA ALA A 528 -2.87 -52.37 20.33
C ALA A 528 -3.33 -52.60 18.88
N ILE A 529 -4.64 -52.66 18.64
CA ILE A 529 -5.24 -52.83 17.31
C ILE A 529 -5.29 -51.46 16.63
N VAL A 530 -4.43 -51.26 15.64
CA VAL A 530 -4.31 -49.99 14.90
C VAL A 530 -5.35 -49.90 13.79
N HIS A 531 -5.58 -51.00 13.07
CA HIS A 531 -6.56 -51.08 11.99
C HIS A 531 -7.02 -52.52 11.76
N ALA A 532 -8.31 -52.72 11.44
CA ALA A 532 -8.86 -54.03 11.10
C ALA A 532 -9.85 -53.92 9.94
N GLU A 533 -9.61 -54.67 8.87
CA GLU A 533 -10.47 -54.76 7.69
C GLU A 533 -10.61 -56.22 7.24
N SER A 534 -11.58 -56.55 6.38
CA SER A 534 -11.77 -57.94 5.96
C SER A 534 -10.53 -58.49 5.26
N GLY A 535 -9.89 -59.49 5.87
CA GLY A 535 -8.74 -60.20 5.33
C GLY A 535 -7.36 -59.75 5.86
N TYR A 536 -7.28 -58.65 6.61
CA TYR A 536 -6.03 -58.22 7.24
C TYR A 536 -6.24 -57.40 8.52
N MET A 537 -5.26 -57.44 9.41
CA MET A 537 -5.30 -56.71 10.68
C MET A 537 -3.91 -56.14 10.99
N VAL A 538 -3.87 -54.91 11.51
CA VAL A 538 -2.65 -54.18 11.86
C VAL A 538 -2.59 -54.04 13.38
N LEU A 539 -1.48 -54.48 13.94
CA LEU A 539 -1.20 -54.47 15.37
C LEU A 539 0.10 -53.74 15.65
N ARG A 540 0.29 -53.25 16.87
CA ARG A 540 1.62 -52.79 17.31
C ARG A 540 2.60 -53.95 17.40
N GLU A 541 3.81 -53.75 16.88
CA GLU A 541 4.88 -54.77 16.80
C GLU A 541 5.20 -55.37 18.17
N GLU A 542 5.31 -54.54 19.22
CA GLU A 542 5.59 -54.98 20.60
C GLU A 542 4.54 -55.97 21.15
N VAL A 543 3.26 -55.72 20.85
CA VAL A 543 2.15 -56.56 21.34
C VAL A 543 2.03 -57.82 20.50
N PHE A 544 2.28 -57.70 19.20
CA PHE A 544 2.36 -58.84 18.30
C PHE A 544 3.46 -59.82 18.75
N ASP A 545 4.68 -59.35 18.97
CA ASP A 545 5.81 -60.21 19.37
C ASP A 545 5.61 -60.87 20.73
N ARG A 546 4.96 -60.17 21.67
CA ARG A 546 4.73 -60.66 23.03
C ARG A 546 3.58 -61.65 23.13
N LEU A 547 2.47 -61.40 22.45
CA LEU A 547 1.21 -62.12 22.67
C LEU A 547 0.78 -62.99 21.50
N ILE A 548 1.14 -62.65 20.26
CA ILE A 548 0.62 -63.32 19.05
C ILE A 548 1.69 -64.16 18.35
N ALA A 549 2.92 -63.66 18.23
CA ALA A 549 4.04 -64.42 17.66
C ALA A 549 4.28 -65.79 18.35
N PRO A 550 4.16 -65.92 19.69
CA PRO A 550 4.29 -67.22 20.37
C PRO A 550 3.14 -68.20 20.10
N LEU A 551 2.01 -67.74 19.56
CA LEU A 551 0.84 -68.56 19.23
C LEU A 551 0.85 -69.03 17.77
N LEU A 552 1.72 -68.44 16.94
CA LEU A 552 1.85 -68.73 15.51
C LEU A 552 3.03 -69.65 15.19
N GLY A 553 3.95 -69.87 16.13
CA GLY A 553 5.03 -70.86 16.06
C GLY A 553 4.68 -72.11 16.85
#